data_AF-A0AAN7SJ01-F1
#
_entry.id   AF-A0AAN7SJ01-F1
#
_cell.length_a   1.000
_cell.length_b   1.000
_cell.length_c   1.000
_cell.angle_alpha   90.00
_cell.angle_beta   90.00
_cell.angle_gamma   90.00
#
_symmetry.space_group_name_H-M   'P 1'
#
loop_
_entity.id
_entity.type
_entity.pdbx_description
1 polymer ?
#
loop_
_entity_poly.entity_id
_entity_poly.type
_entity_poly.pdbx_seq_one_letter_code
_entity_poly.pdbx_strand_id
1 'polypeptide(L)'
;MCKVESVFSQAKILAFQNCRTDADCFKNSYCYADREERKKCRCKENFILTPINKTVYECLPVAGFGDACDIDVQCQVQLGSLATCDETDNVCKCINDAHLGNDKMCHQSVALGGLCKTNNNCLLSDGSYGVCYVGKCTCNTYQHPSESGNTCVESAILNGECESKENCLQAFSNCYGGICRCIPGYVESEHNIKCLLGKWLNYSFIGNQ
;
A
#
# COMPACT_ATOMS: atom_id res chain seq x y z
N MET A 1 29.55 -11.10 -6.35
CA MET A 1 29.73 -11.07 -4.89
C MET A 1 29.67 -9.60 -4.44
N CYS A 2 28.81 -9.33 -3.47
CA CYS A 2 28.35 -7.99 -3.07
C CYS A 2 29.43 -7.15 -2.38
N LYS A 3 29.26 -5.81 -2.45
CA LYS A 3 29.31 -4.91 -1.29
C LYS A 3 28.57 -3.60 -1.64
N VAL A 4 27.32 -3.50 -1.19
CA VAL A 4 26.67 -2.21 -0.98
C VAL A 4 26.87 -1.93 0.50
N GLU A 5 27.85 -1.09 0.82
CA GLU A 5 28.04 -0.58 2.18
C GLU A 5 26.96 0.48 2.41
N SER A 6 25.91 0.09 3.13
CA SER A 6 24.95 1.05 3.67
C SER A 6 25.66 1.85 4.76
N VAL A 7 25.91 3.13 4.46
CA VAL A 7 26.34 4.10 5.47
C VAL A 7 25.11 4.49 6.30
N PHE A 8 24.62 3.55 7.10
CA PHE A 8 23.96 3.91 8.34
C PHE A 8 25.09 4.10 9.34
N SER A 9 25.55 5.34 9.50
CA SER A 9 26.39 5.68 10.64
C SER A 9 25.56 5.41 11.87
N GLN A 10 25.80 4.27 12.53
CA GLN A 10 25.31 4.04 13.88
C GLN A 10 26.02 5.06 14.77
N ALA A 11 25.46 6.27 14.86
CA ALA A 11 25.64 7.08 16.03
C ALA A 11 25.10 6.21 17.18
N LYS A 12 26.02 5.58 17.89
CA LYS A 12 25.75 4.74 19.06
C LYS A 12 25.13 5.67 20.10
N ILE A 13 23.80 5.77 20.09
CA ILE A 13 23.06 6.63 21.02
C ILE A 13 23.43 6.17 22.44
N LEU A 14 24.11 7.04 23.18
CA LEU A 14 24.66 6.80 24.51
C LEU A 14 23.63 6.92 25.63
N ALA A 15 22.37 6.55 25.41
CA ALA A 15 21.40 6.56 26.49
C ALA A 15 21.46 5.24 27.27
N PHE A 16 22.61 5.03 27.90
CA PHE A 16 22.89 3.95 28.83
C PHE A 16 23.42 4.55 30.13
N GLN A 17 22.69 5.52 30.68
CA GLN A 17 22.98 6.04 32.01
C GLN A 17 22.98 4.86 32.98
N ASN A 18 24.10 4.67 33.68
CA ASN A 18 24.17 3.67 34.73
C ASN A 18 23.27 4.08 35.88
N CYS A 19 22.58 3.12 36.48
CA CYS A 19 21.65 3.36 37.58
C CYS A 19 21.90 2.37 38.71
N ARG A 20 21.51 2.73 39.92
CA ARG A 20 21.43 1.82 41.07
C ARG A 20 19.98 1.46 41.36
N THR A 21 19.08 2.43 41.21
CA THR A 21 17.64 2.37 41.48
C THR A 21 16.85 3.12 40.42
N ASP A 22 15.53 2.94 40.39
CA ASP A 22 14.63 3.63 39.47
C ASP A 22 14.64 5.16 39.65
N ALA A 23 14.98 5.64 40.85
CA ALA A 23 15.08 7.08 41.14
C ALA A 23 16.26 7.76 40.41
N ASP A 24 17.24 6.99 39.93
CA ASP A 24 18.36 7.51 39.13
C ASP A 24 17.98 7.78 37.67
N CYS A 25 16.80 7.31 37.25
CA CYS A 25 16.34 7.33 35.86
C CYS A 25 15.29 8.43 35.61
N PHE A 26 15.24 8.95 34.39
CA PHE A 26 14.27 9.97 33.99
C PHE A 26 12.81 9.44 34.01
N LYS A 27 11.84 10.37 33.94
CA LYS A 27 10.41 10.02 33.92
C LYS A 27 10.10 8.97 32.84
N ASN A 28 9.19 8.05 33.16
CA ASN A 28 8.80 6.93 32.29
C ASN A 28 9.93 5.94 31.95
N SER A 29 11.00 5.89 32.77
CA SER A 29 12.01 4.84 32.72
C SER A 29 12.19 4.14 34.07
N TYR A 30 12.95 3.04 34.08
CA TYR A 30 13.28 2.25 35.26
C TYR A 30 14.70 1.69 35.14
N CYS A 31 15.28 1.26 36.26
CA CYS A 31 16.62 0.71 36.32
C CYS A 31 16.61 -0.79 36.02
N TYR A 32 17.22 -1.18 34.92
CA TYR A 32 17.25 -2.56 34.44
C TYR A 32 18.66 -3.15 34.53
N ALA A 33 18.80 -4.33 35.11
CA ALA A 33 20.05 -5.10 35.12
C ALA A 33 20.12 -5.96 33.85
N ASP A 34 21.18 -5.79 33.06
CA ASP A 34 21.47 -6.69 31.95
C ASP A 34 22.04 -8.05 32.44
N ARG A 35 22.29 -8.97 31.51
CA ARG A 35 22.80 -10.32 31.82
C ARG A 35 24.20 -10.33 32.46
N GLU A 36 24.92 -9.22 32.42
CA GLU A 36 26.24 -9.05 33.02
C GLU A 36 26.17 -8.23 34.33
N GLU A 37 24.97 -8.11 34.92
CA GLU A 37 24.69 -7.34 36.13
C GLU A 37 25.01 -5.84 36.00
N ARG A 38 25.16 -5.33 34.78
CA ARG A 38 25.30 -3.89 34.54
C ARG A 38 23.92 -3.27 34.54
N LYS A 39 23.68 -2.39 35.53
CA LYS A 39 22.42 -1.68 35.69
C LYS A 39 22.38 -0.39 34.87
N LYS A 40 21.39 -0.29 33.99
CA LYS A 40 21.19 0.85 33.09
C LYS A 40 19.73 1.24 33.01
N CYS A 41 19.46 2.53 32.83
CA CYS A 41 18.09 3.01 32.67
C CYS A 41 17.48 2.54 31.33
N ARG A 42 16.20 2.18 31.37
CA ARG A 42 15.41 1.75 30.22
C ARG A 42 14.01 2.36 30.27
N CYS A 43 13.50 2.82 29.13
CA CYS A 43 12.11 3.27 29.05
C CYS A 43 11.12 2.14 29.38
N LYS A 44 10.00 2.50 30.01
CA LYS A 44 8.89 1.59 30.28
C LYS A 44 8.27 1.11 28.96
N GLU A 45 7.43 0.08 29.04
CA GLU A 45 6.67 -0.41 27.89
C GLU A 45 5.83 0.72 27.27
N ASN A 46 5.73 0.74 25.94
CA ASN A 46 5.08 1.79 25.15
C ASN A 46 5.73 3.19 25.27
N PHE A 47 6.98 3.26 25.75
CA PHE A 47 7.78 4.48 25.68
C PHE A 47 9.06 4.25 24.87
N ILE A 48 9.42 5.25 24.08
CA ILE A 48 10.62 5.28 23.26
C ILE A 48 11.66 6.22 23.85
N LEU A 49 12.92 5.80 23.77
CA LEU A 49 14.02 6.60 24.24
C LEU A 49 14.36 7.67 23.19
N THR A 50 14.27 8.93 23.59
CA THR A 50 14.65 10.08 22.76
C THR A 50 15.78 10.85 23.44
N PRO A 51 16.97 10.95 22.82
CA PRO A 51 18.06 11.75 23.37
C PRO A 51 17.78 13.25 23.16
N ILE A 52 17.72 14.03 24.24
CA ILE A 52 17.65 15.49 24.17
C ILE A 52 19.05 16.07 23.92
N ASN A 53 20.06 15.51 24.60
CA ASN A 53 21.47 15.82 24.37
C ASN A 53 22.35 14.59 24.70
N LYS A 54 23.67 14.78 24.81
CA LYS A 54 24.62 13.67 25.05
C LYS A 54 24.40 12.92 26.37
N THR A 55 23.79 13.56 27.36
CA THR A 55 23.65 13.03 28.73
C THR A 55 22.21 12.99 29.24
N VAL A 56 21.30 13.69 28.57
CA VAL A 56 19.89 13.78 28.94
C VAL A 56 19.06 13.08 27.87
N TYR A 57 18.18 12.19 28.32
CA TYR A 57 17.17 11.55 27.50
C TYR A 57 15.79 11.76 28.12
N GLU A 58 14.77 11.57 27.31
CA GLU A 58 13.40 11.41 27.75
C GLU A 58 12.81 10.13 27.19
N CYS A 59 11.72 9.68 27.81
CA CYS A 59 10.94 8.55 27.35
C CYS A 59 9.58 9.09 26.90
N LEU A 60 9.41 9.23 25.59
CA LEU A 60 8.18 9.71 24.96
C LEU A 60 7.22 8.54 24.71
N PRO A 61 5.90 8.74 24.86
CA PRO A 61 4.94 7.69 24.55
C PRO A 61 4.98 7.35 23.06
N VAL A 62 4.90 6.06 22.75
CA VAL A 62 4.64 5.57 21.40
C VAL A 62 3.23 6.01 20.99
N ALA A 63 3.09 6.50 19.76
CA ALA A 63 1.85 7.05 19.23
C ALA A 63 1.41 6.28 17.98
N GLY A 64 0.12 5.96 17.90
CA GLY A 64 -0.52 5.35 16.75
C GLY A 64 -1.10 6.40 15.79
N PHE A 65 -1.75 5.95 14.72
CA PHE A 65 -2.32 6.85 13.71
C PHE A 65 -3.39 7.74 14.33
N GLY A 66 -3.27 9.06 14.15
CA GLY A 66 -4.16 10.06 14.75
C GLY A 66 -3.89 10.40 16.21
N ASP A 67 -2.96 9.71 16.88
CA ASP A 67 -2.55 10.05 18.24
C ASP A 67 -1.65 11.29 18.25
N ALA A 68 -1.68 12.02 19.36
CA ALA A 68 -0.84 13.18 19.58
C ALA A 68 0.65 12.80 19.60
N CYS A 69 1.48 13.63 18.99
CA CYS A 69 2.92 13.44 18.91
C CYS A 69 3.66 14.78 18.96
N ASP A 70 4.94 14.70 19.34
CA ASP A 70 5.89 15.80 19.31
C ASP A 70 6.92 15.61 18.19
N ILE A 71 7.28 14.35 17.90
CA ILE A 71 8.30 14.00 16.90
C ILE A 71 7.96 12.69 16.15
N ASP A 72 8.48 12.56 14.92
CA ASP A 72 8.24 11.43 14.03
C ASP A 72 8.46 10.05 14.65
N VAL A 73 9.50 9.91 15.48
CA VAL A 73 9.88 8.61 16.04
C VAL A 73 8.78 8.02 16.93
N GLN A 74 7.91 8.84 17.52
CA GLN A 74 6.75 8.33 18.28
C GLN A 74 5.78 7.55 17.38
N CYS A 75 5.58 8.04 16.16
CA CYS A 75 4.70 7.44 15.15
C CYS A 75 5.33 6.22 14.48
N GLN A 76 6.64 6.30 14.20
CA GLN A 76 7.34 5.31 13.37
C GLN A 76 7.47 3.93 14.03
N VAL A 77 7.40 3.84 15.36
CA VAL A 77 7.50 2.56 16.08
C VAL A 77 6.33 1.63 15.80
N GLN A 78 5.10 2.16 15.69
CA GLN A 78 3.92 1.35 15.39
C GLN A 78 3.56 1.38 13.90
N LEU A 79 3.69 2.54 13.26
CA LEU A 79 3.21 2.75 11.90
C LEU A 79 4.28 2.50 10.83
N GLY A 80 5.54 2.29 11.23
CA GLY A 80 6.67 2.11 10.32
C GLY A 80 7.28 3.44 9.84
N SER A 81 8.34 3.34 9.04
CA SER A 81 9.17 4.49 8.64
C SER A 81 8.48 5.50 7.71
N LEU A 82 7.28 5.21 7.22
CA LEU A 82 6.48 6.10 6.38
C LEU A 82 5.46 6.91 7.20
N ALA A 83 5.61 6.94 8.52
CA ALA A 83 4.84 7.78 9.41
C ALA A 83 5.64 9.02 9.85
N THR A 84 4.92 10.11 10.05
CA THR A 84 5.45 11.40 10.50
C THR A 84 4.50 12.01 11.53
N CYS A 85 5.05 12.85 12.40
CA CYS A 85 4.26 13.72 13.24
C CYS A 85 3.90 14.98 12.45
N ASP A 86 2.62 15.13 12.11
CA ASP A 86 2.16 16.26 11.32
C ASP A 86 2.27 17.57 12.13
N GLU A 87 3.10 18.51 11.68
CA GLU A 87 3.37 19.77 12.41
C GLU A 87 2.17 20.71 12.49
N THR A 88 1.11 20.48 11.70
CA THR A 88 -0.08 21.34 11.69
C THR A 88 -1.05 20.96 12.79
N ASP A 89 -1.30 19.66 12.93
CA ASP A 89 -2.29 19.12 13.88
C ASP A 89 -1.65 18.43 15.10
N ASN A 90 -0.33 18.27 15.10
CA ASN A 90 0.46 17.53 16.09
C ASN A 90 -0.04 16.08 16.29
N VAL A 91 -0.41 15.42 15.19
CA VAL A 91 -0.86 14.01 15.22
C VAL A 91 -0.10 13.15 14.23
N CYS A 92 0.04 11.86 14.54
CA CYS A 92 0.70 10.92 13.66
C CYS A 92 -0.12 10.67 12.38
N LYS A 93 0.52 10.86 11.23
CA LYS A 93 -0.05 10.59 9.90
C LYS A 93 0.95 9.78 9.05
N CYS A 94 0.47 9.21 7.96
CA CYS A 94 1.37 8.72 6.92
C CYS A 94 1.88 9.90 6.09
N ILE A 95 3.12 9.82 5.61
CA ILE A 95 3.70 10.85 4.73
C ILE A 95 2.95 10.93 3.39
N ASN A 96 3.23 11.98 2.61
CA ASN A 96 2.75 12.09 1.24
C ASN A 96 3.09 10.84 0.41
N ASP A 97 2.17 10.44 -0.47
CA ASP A 97 2.27 9.22 -1.28
C ASP A 97 2.30 7.91 -0.46
N ALA A 98 1.94 7.96 0.82
CA ALA A 98 1.68 6.79 1.66
C ALA A 98 0.27 6.85 2.25
N HIS A 99 -0.22 5.71 2.72
CA HIS A 99 -1.54 5.59 3.35
C HIS A 99 -1.51 4.54 4.46
N LEU A 100 -2.53 4.57 5.32
CA LEU A 100 -2.70 3.58 6.37
C LEU A 100 -3.29 2.30 5.76
N GLY A 101 -2.51 1.22 5.77
CA GLY A 101 -2.92 -0.09 5.29
C GLY A 101 -3.84 -0.82 6.26
N ASN A 102 -4.36 -1.97 5.82
CA ASN A 102 -5.26 -2.80 6.63
C ASN A 102 -4.58 -3.39 7.88
N ASP A 103 -3.24 -3.51 7.85
CA ASP A 103 -2.41 -3.94 8.98
C ASP A 103 -2.09 -2.82 9.98
N LYS A 104 -2.70 -1.64 9.81
CA LYS A 104 -2.49 -0.44 10.64
C LYS A 104 -1.06 0.12 10.57
N MET A 105 -0.32 -0.17 9.50
CA MET A 105 0.96 0.46 9.20
C MET A 105 0.85 1.39 8.00
N CYS A 106 1.77 2.34 7.88
CA CYS A 106 1.87 3.20 6.70
C CYS A 106 2.58 2.46 5.56
N HIS A 107 1.93 2.36 4.41
CA HIS A 107 2.46 1.76 3.18
C HIS A 107 2.54 2.80 2.08
N GLN A 108 3.56 2.70 1.24
CA GLN A 108 3.63 3.50 0.02
C GLN A 108 2.43 3.16 -0.88
N SER A 109 1.73 4.18 -1.36
CA SER A 109 0.65 4.08 -2.33
C SER A 109 1.23 3.81 -3.72
N VAL A 110 0.80 2.72 -4.35
CA VAL A 110 1.32 2.25 -5.64
C VAL A 110 0.16 1.94 -6.56
N ALA A 111 0.14 2.60 -7.72
CA ALA A 111 -0.84 2.34 -8.77
C ALA A 111 -0.66 0.97 -9.42
N LEU A 112 -1.69 0.50 -10.14
CA LEU A 112 -1.64 -0.73 -10.93
C LEU A 112 -0.41 -0.73 -11.89
N GLY A 113 0.25 -1.89 -11.99
CA GLY A 113 1.50 -2.08 -12.73
C GLY A 113 2.77 -1.61 -12.01
N GLY A 114 2.63 -0.80 -10.96
CA GLY A 114 3.73 -0.30 -10.13
C GLY A 114 4.33 -1.37 -9.21
N LEU A 115 5.54 -1.13 -8.70
CA LEU A 115 6.27 -2.07 -7.85
C LEU A 115 5.72 -2.09 -6.42
N CYS A 116 5.45 -3.28 -5.90
CA CYS A 116 4.89 -3.47 -4.57
C CYS A 116 5.68 -4.52 -3.77
N LYS A 117 5.55 -4.44 -2.44
CA LYS A 117 6.05 -5.45 -1.50
C LYS A 117 4.91 -6.29 -0.94
N THR A 118 3.77 -5.67 -0.67
CA THR A 118 2.57 -6.31 -0.11
C THR A 118 1.31 -5.77 -0.80
N ASN A 119 0.18 -6.45 -0.60
CA ASN A 119 -1.11 -5.96 -1.10
C ASN A 119 -1.47 -4.58 -0.54
N ASN A 120 -1.02 -4.24 0.66
CA ASN A 120 -1.24 -2.92 1.26
C ASN A 120 -0.52 -1.79 0.50
N ASN A 121 0.37 -2.06 -0.46
CA ASN A 121 0.86 -1.00 -1.34
C ASN A 121 -0.16 -0.61 -2.42
N CYS A 122 -1.04 -1.53 -2.81
CA CYS A 122 -1.85 -1.44 -4.01
C CYS A 122 -3.20 -0.75 -3.78
N LEU A 123 -3.19 0.42 -3.13
CA LEU A 123 -4.40 1.21 -2.91
C LEU A 123 -4.92 1.80 -4.23
N LEU A 124 -6.16 1.52 -4.54
CA LEU A 124 -6.88 1.99 -5.73
C LEU A 124 -7.63 3.30 -5.43
N SER A 125 -8.02 4.04 -6.47
CA SER A 125 -8.62 5.36 -6.30
C SER A 125 -10.01 5.35 -5.65
N ASP A 126 -10.69 4.19 -5.66
CA ASP A 126 -11.97 3.97 -4.97
C ASP A 126 -11.79 3.54 -3.50
N GLY A 127 -10.56 3.50 -3.00
CA GLY A 127 -10.21 3.07 -1.65
C GLY A 127 -10.11 1.55 -1.47
N SER A 128 -10.37 0.76 -2.53
CA SER A 128 -10.15 -0.69 -2.52
C SER A 128 -8.68 -1.04 -2.75
N TYR A 129 -8.34 -2.33 -2.70
CA TYR A 129 -6.98 -2.81 -2.85
C TYR A 129 -6.84 -3.80 -4.01
N GLY A 130 -5.81 -3.60 -4.82
CA GLY A 130 -5.28 -4.62 -5.71
C GLY A 130 -4.47 -5.69 -4.96
N VAL A 131 -3.90 -6.62 -5.72
CA VAL A 131 -3.03 -7.68 -5.23
C VAL A 131 -1.59 -7.39 -5.68
N CYS A 132 -0.64 -7.61 -4.79
CA CYS A 132 0.77 -7.57 -5.13
C CYS A 132 1.21 -8.94 -5.69
N TYR A 133 1.24 -9.06 -7.01
CA TYR A 133 1.59 -10.30 -7.69
C TYR A 133 2.91 -10.13 -8.45
N VAL A 134 3.88 -11.01 -8.16
CA VAL A 134 5.22 -10.97 -8.77
C VAL A 134 5.87 -9.58 -8.63
N GLY A 135 5.65 -8.95 -7.47
CA GLY A 135 6.19 -7.63 -7.15
C GLY A 135 5.54 -6.46 -7.89
N LYS A 136 4.38 -6.66 -8.55
CA LYS A 136 3.60 -5.60 -9.16
C LYS A 136 2.16 -5.58 -8.69
N CYS A 137 1.59 -4.38 -8.54
CA CYS A 137 0.17 -4.23 -8.27
C CYS A 137 -0.66 -4.67 -9.48
N THR A 138 -1.61 -5.57 -9.27
CA THR A 138 -2.53 -6.07 -10.28
C THR A 138 -3.94 -6.16 -9.70
N CYS A 139 -4.94 -6.27 -10.56
CA CYS A 139 -6.27 -6.65 -10.13
C CYS A 139 -6.32 -8.10 -9.65
N ASN A 140 -7.32 -8.40 -8.81
CA ASN A 140 -7.54 -9.74 -8.29
C ASN A 140 -8.00 -10.69 -9.41
N THR A 141 -8.14 -11.97 -9.08
CA THR A 141 -8.66 -12.98 -10.00
C THR A 141 -10.05 -12.56 -10.50
N TYR A 142 -10.31 -12.78 -11.79
CA TYR A 142 -11.55 -12.38 -12.49
C TYR A 142 -11.76 -10.87 -12.66
N GLN A 143 -10.80 -10.04 -12.28
CA GLN A 143 -10.85 -8.60 -12.48
C GLN A 143 -9.75 -8.13 -13.44
N HIS A 144 -9.98 -6.98 -14.06
CA HIS A 144 -8.98 -6.30 -14.88
C HIS A 144 -8.96 -4.79 -14.59
N PRO A 145 -7.88 -4.08 -14.97
CA PRO A 145 -7.82 -2.63 -14.78
C PRO A 145 -8.93 -1.93 -15.56
N SER A 146 -9.56 -0.93 -14.94
CA SER A 146 -10.49 -0.03 -15.63
C SER A 146 -9.82 0.71 -16.80
N GLU A 147 -10.63 1.36 -17.65
CA GLU A 147 -10.11 2.14 -18.78
C GLU A 147 -9.18 3.28 -18.32
N SER A 148 -9.42 3.84 -17.12
CA SER A 148 -8.53 4.82 -16.46
C SER A 148 -7.31 4.20 -15.76
N GLY A 149 -7.27 2.88 -15.58
CA GLY A 149 -6.14 2.15 -15.02
C GLY A 149 -5.90 2.36 -13.51
N ASN A 150 -6.88 2.91 -12.79
CA ASN A 150 -6.77 3.27 -11.37
C ASN A 150 -7.72 2.49 -10.44
N THR A 151 -8.61 1.68 -11.02
CA THR A 151 -9.53 0.77 -10.31
C THR A 151 -9.53 -0.60 -10.97
N CYS A 152 -10.14 -1.58 -10.31
CA CYS A 152 -10.33 -2.93 -10.84
C CYS A 152 -11.81 -3.17 -11.08
N VAL A 153 -12.14 -3.68 -12.27
CA VAL A 153 -13.49 -3.99 -12.70
C VAL A 153 -13.65 -5.49 -12.93
N GLU A 154 -14.82 -6.02 -12.61
CA GLU A 154 -15.15 -7.43 -12.88
C GLU A 154 -15.07 -7.73 -14.37
N SER A 155 -14.42 -8.83 -14.73
CA SER A 155 -14.17 -9.22 -16.11
C SER A 155 -15.28 -10.12 -16.63
N ALA A 156 -15.84 -9.73 -17.76
CA ALA A 156 -16.80 -10.49 -18.53
C ALA A 156 -16.19 -10.79 -19.91
N ILE A 157 -16.17 -12.08 -20.28
CA ILE A 157 -15.82 -12.50 -21.63
C ILE A 157 -16.99 -12.27 -22.59
N LEU A 158 -16.77 -12.41 -23.90
CA LEU A 158 -17.88 -12.40 -24.86
C LEU A 158 -18.95 -13.43 -24.50
N ASN A 159 -20.21 -13.02 -24.65
CA ASN A 159 -21.41 -13.73 -24.21
C ASN A 159 -21.55 -13.90 -22.68
N GLY A 160 -20.62 -13.35 -21.89
CA GLY A 160 -20.73 -13.26 -20.44
C GLY A 160 -21.59 -12.08 -19.99
N GLU A 161 -22.02 -12.14 -18.73
CA GLU A 161 -22.83 -11.09 -18.08
C GLU A 161 -22.01 -9.84 -17.79
N CYS A 162 -22.60 -8.67 -18.00
CA CYS A 162 -21.98 -7.38 -17.75
C CYS A 162 -22.99 -6.36 -17.25
N GLU A 163 -22.50 -5.37 -16.49
CA GLU A 163 -23.29 -4.20 -16.08
C GLU A 163 -22.99 -3.00 -16.97
N SER A 164 -21.76 -2.91 -17.46
CA SER A 164 -21.28 -1.81 -18.28
C SER A 164 -20.27 -2.27 -19.33
N LYS A 165 -19.93 -1.38 -20.27
CA LYS A 165 -18.86 -1.59 -21.26
C LYS A 165 -17.54 -2.00 -20.59
N GLU A 166 -17.21 -1.42 -19.43
CA GLU A 166 -15.94 -1.66 -18.75
C GLU A 166 -15.79 -3.09 -18.26
N ASN A 167 -16.88 -3.84 -18.04
CA ASN A 167 -16.76 -5.24 -17.68
C ASN A 167 -16.22 -6.09 -18.84
N CYS A 168 -16.45 -5.68 -20.09
CA CYS A 168 -16.15 -6.52 -21.24
C CYS A 168 -14.65 -6.53 -21.57
N LEU A 169 -14.01 -7.68 -21.35
CA LEU A 169 -12.56 -7.85 -21.47
C LEU A 169 -12.06 -7.75 -22.92
N GLN A 170 -12.87 -8.17 -23.89
CA GLN A 170 -12.49 -8.18 -25.29
C GLN A 170 -12.53 -6.77 -25.90
N ALA A 171 -11.44 -6.38 -26.58
CA ALA A 171 -11.44 -5.18 -27.41
C ALA A 171 -12.55 -5.24 -28.47
N PHE A 172 -13.09 -4.06 -28.82
CA PHE A 172 -14.21 -3.91 -29.76
C PHE A 172 -15.49 -4.63 -29.32
N SER A 173 -15.71 -4.74 -28.02
CA SER A 173 -16.96 -5.22 -27.44
C SER A 173 -17.64 -4.14 -26.59
N ASN A 174 -18.93 -4.33 -26.32
CA ASN A 174 -19.74 -3.48 -25.45
C ASN A 174 -20.80 -4.33 -24.74
N CYS A 175 -21.39 -3.78 -23.68
CA CYS A 175 -22.44 -4.43 -22.92
C CYS A 175 -23.80 -4.11 -23.53
N TYR A 176 -24.45 -5.11 -24.14
CA TYR A 176 -25.77 -4.98 -24.74
C TYR A 176 -26.76 -5.92 -24.07
N GLY A 177 -27.78 -5.35 -23.43
CA GLY A 177 -28.80 -6.13 -22.72
C GLY A 177 -28.21 -7.00 -21.60
N GLY A 178 -27.16 -6.52 -20.93
CA GLY A 178 -26.47 -7.23 -19.86
C GLY A 178 -25.49 -8.29 -20.33
N ILE A 179 -25.18 -8.37 -21.63
CA ILE A 179 -24.25 -9.36 -22.21
C ILE A 179 -23.17 -8.68 -23.05
N CYS A 180 -21.92 -9.09 -22.87
CA CYS A 180 -20.80 -8.59 -23.68
C CYS A 180 -20.88 -9.14 -25.11
N ARG A 181 -20.95 -8.23 -26.10
CA ARG A 181 -21.01 -8.57 -27.53
C ARG A 181 -20.13 -7.63 -28.35
N CYS A 182 -19.74 -8.06 -29.54
CA CYS A 182 -18.98 -7.19 -30.45
C CYS A 182 -19.77 -5.94 -30.86
N ILE A 183 -19.07 -4.82 -30.97
CA ILE A 183 -19.65 -3.58 -31.50
C ILE A 183 -19.97 -3.71 -32.99
N PRO A 184 -20.86 -2.88 -33.55
CA PRO A 184 -21.19 -2.92 -34.98
C PRO A 184 -19.93 -2.88 -35.88
N GLY A 185 -19.92 -3.71 -36.92
CA GLY A 185 -18.78 -3.87 -37.83
C GLY A 185 -17.75 -4.91 -37.38
N TYR A 186 -17.91 -5.50 -36.19
CA TYR A 186 -17.11 -6.62 -35.71
C TYR A 186 -17.96 -7.86 -35.49
N VAL A 187 -17.35 -9.04 -35.66
CA VAL A 187 -17.98 -10.35 -35.50
C VAL A 187 -17.15 -11.21 -34.55
N GLU A 188 -17.80 -12.13 -33.84
CA GLU A 188 -17.12 -13.04 -32.92
C GLU A 188 -16.22 -14.02 -33.69
N SER A 189 -15.02 -14.26 -33.18
CA SER A 189 -14.15 -15.35 -33.63
C SER A 189 -14.81 -16.70 -33.38
N GLU A 190 -14.38 -17.76 -34.08
CA GLU A 190 -14.90 -19.13 -33.95
C GLU A 190 -14.95 -19.69 -32.50
N HIS A 191 -14.12 -19.18 -31.59
CA HIS A 191 -14.11 -19.57 -30.18
C HIS A 191 -14.65 -18.50 -29.22
N ASN A 192 -15.32 -17.47 -29.72
CA ASN A 192 -15.86 -16.35 -28.92
C ASN A 192 -14.81 -15.68 -28.02
N ILE A 193 -13.55 -15.67 -28.44
CA ILE A 193 -12.43 -15.12 -27.65
C ILE A 193 -12.04 -13.70 -28.09
N LYS A 194 -12.44 -13.27 -29.30
CA LYS A 194 -12.09 -11.97 -29.89
C LYS A 194 -13.20 -11.47 -30.82
N CYS A 195 -13.32 -10.16 -30.92
CA CYS A 195 -14.07 -9.48 -31.97
C CYS A 195 -13.14 -9.18 -33.16
N LEU A 196 -13.47 -9.73 -34.33
CA LEU A 196 -12.74 -9.57 -35.58
C LEU A 196 -13.48 -8.61 -36.48
N LEU A 197 -12.76 -7.79 -37.25
CA LEU A 197 -13.40 -6.89 -38.21
C LEU A 197 -14.21 -7.71 -39.21
N GLY A 198 -15.53 -7.46 -39.26
CA GLY A 198 -16.42 -8.08 -40.22
C GLY A 198 -16.04 -7.60 -41.61
N LYS A 199 -15.59 -8.50 -42.48
CA LYS A 199 -15.56 -8.20 -43.90
C LYS A 199 -17.02 -8.03 -44.34
N TRP A 200 -17.37 -6.83 -44.80
CA TRP A 200 -18.58 -6.64 -45.59
C TRP A 200 -18.44 -7.53 -46.83
N LEU A 201 -19.03 -8.72 -46.79
CA LEU A 201 -19.34 -9.42 -48.02
C LEU A 201 -20.39 -8.54 -48.69
N ASN A 202 -19.99 -7.86 -49.77
CA ASN A 202 -20.90 -7.28 -50.74
C ASN A 202 -21.75 -8.43 -51.30
N TYR A 203 -22.78 -8.84 -50.58
CA TYR A 203 -23.89 -9.57 -51.16
C TYR A 203 -24.72 -8.53 -51.89
N SER A 204 -24.33 -8.31 -53.15
CA SER A 204 -25.22 -7.79 -54.16
C SER A 204 -26.50 -8.63 -54.09
N PHE A 205 -27.60 -8.00 -53.67
CA PHE A 205 -28.93 -8.57 -53.84
C PHE A 205 -29.13 -8.78 -55.34
N ILE A 206 -28.90 -10.01 -55.82
CA ILE A 206 -29.52 -10.45 -57.07
C ILE A 206 -30.98 -10.69 -56.68
N GLY A 207 -31.79 -9.67 -56.92
CA GLY A 207 -33.23 -9.85 -56.96
C GLY A 207 -33.54 -10.90 -58.02
N ASN A 208 -34.07 -12.03 -57.59
CA ASN A 208 -34.75 -12.93 -58.50
C ASN A 208 -36.21 -12.49 -58.60
N GLN A 209 -36.61 -12.34 -59.86
CA GLN A 209 -37.95 -12.09 -60.37
C GLN A 209 -38.96 -13.12 -59.87
#